data_AF-A0A9W8MUA9-F1
#
_entry.id   AF-A0A9W8MUA9-F1
#
_cell.length_a   1.000
_cell.length_b   1.000
_cell.length_c   1.000
_cell.angle_alpha   90.00
_cell.angle_beta   90.00
_cell.angle_gamma   90.00
#
_symmetry.space_group_name_H-M   'P 1'
#
loop_
_entity.id
_entity.type
_entity.pdbx_description
1 polymer ?
#
loop_
_entity_poly.entity_id
_entity_poly.type
_entity_poly.pdbx_seq_one_letter_code
_entity_poly.pdbx_strand_id
1 'polypeptide(L)'
;MITMILHANVEMPHCWPVWPIAAGLSLFGRMPRGKTVKEDQDRHVFIDAVSWQLATCLRYSMPTRIAEAVAPLTFLTEAHRRIHKGTKVDVVPTLYLGVALSRIEGEEERALKTFKEAFDNLHTSSQVPAKNLIWARANMARMLRGMGRNAEASIQERLTSLREWIVNNSLDFFPNVITNAIADDIGTGAHILDHRDVIAHFSRFRELGPNQWVLDGKIVLTK
;
A
#
# COMPACT_ATOMS: atom_id res chain seq x y z
N MET A 1 2.96 33.08 8.89
CA MET A 1 1.66 32.54 9.35
C MET A 1 1.09 31.72 8.20
N ILE A 2 1.47 30.44 8.12
CA ILE A 2 1.07 29.53 7.04
C ILE A 2 0.16 28.49 7.67
N THR A 3 -1.12 28.58 7.33
CA THR A 3 -2.16 27.64 7.74
C THR A 3 -1.97 26.35 6.95
N MET A 4 -1.42 25.31 7.59
CA MET A 4 -1.47 23.95 7.05
C MET A 4 -2.90 23.42 7.19
N ILE A 5 -3.63 23.37 6.08
CA ILE A 5 -4.89 22.63 5.99
C ILE A 5 -4.53 21.17 5.71
N LEU A 6 -4.41 20.38 6.77
CA LEU A 6 -4.47 18.92 6.69
C LEU A 6 -5.92 18.54 6.37
N HIS A 7 -6.21 18.24 5.11
CA HIS A 7 -7.37 17.45 4.70
C HIS A 7 -6.86 16.23 3.94
N ALA A 8 -6.28 15.30 4.69
CA ALA A 8 -6.07 13.94 4.22
C ALA A 8 -7.17 13.08 4.85
N ASN A 9 -8.33 13.02 4.21
CA ASN A 9 -9.28 11.93 4.42
C ASN A 9 -8.64 10.65 3.86
N VAL A 10 -7.71 10.08 4.63
CA VAL A 10 -7.21 8.73 4.37
C VAL A 10 -8.31 7.80 4.87
N GLU A 11 -9.19 7.37 3.96
CA GLU A 11 -10.00 6.17 4.19
C GLU A 11 -9.02 5.01 4.46
N MET A 12 -8.88 4.66 5.73
CA MET A 12 -8.15 3.47 6.17
C MET A 12 -8.90 2.25 5.59
N PRO A 13 -8.29 1.46 4.69
CA PRO A 13 -8.92 0.23 4.25
C PRO A 13 -9.13 -0.67 5.48
N HIS A 14 -10.35 -1.21 5.61
CA HIS A 14 -10.83 -2.08 6.68
C HIS A 14 -10.13 -3.45 6.74
N CYS A 15 -8.81 -3.44 6.85
CA CYS A 15 -8.05 -4.55 7.39
C CYS A 15 -7.64 -4.05 8.79
N TRP A 16 -8.04 -4.76 9.84
CA TRP A 16 -7.98 -4.40 11.27
C TRP A 16 -9.22 -3.66 11.81
N PRO A 17 -9.91 -4.20 12.83
CA PRO A 17 -10.89 -3.43 13.59
C PRO A 17 -10.16 -2.28 14.28
N VAL A 18 -10.67 -1.06 14.11
CA VAL A 18 -10.26 0.10 14.91
C VAL A 18 -10.73 -0.18 16.33
N TRP A 19 -9.84 -0.68 17.20
CA TRP A 19 -10.15 -0.78 18.63
C TRP A 19 -10.16 0.64 19.22
N PRO A 20 -11.18 1.01 20.00
CA PRO A 20 -11.29 2.36 20.52
C PRO A 20 -10.17 2.59 21.52
N ILE A 21 -9.30 3.57 21.24
CA ILE A 21 -8.45 4.19 22.24
C ILE A 21 -9.38 5.03 23.14
N ALA A 22 -10.08 4.37 24.06
CA ALA A 22 -10.86 5.02 25.09
C ALA A 22 -10.08 5.01 26.40
N ALA A 23 -9.52 6.18 26.69
CA ALA A 23 -9.37 6.78 28.02
C ALA A 23 -8.74 5.93 29.14
N GLY A 24 -7.48 6.27 29.47
CA GLY A 24 -6.83 5.84 30.71
C GLY A 24 -5.45 6.44 30.93
N LEU A 25 -5.21 7.70 30.52
CA LEU A 25 -4.00 8.43 30.85
C LEU A 25 -4.05 8.83 32.34
N SER A 26 -3.45 8.01 33.19
CA SER A 26 -3.15 8.32 34.58
C SER A 26 -1.66 8.10 34.83
N LEU A 27 -0.98 9.24 34.97
CA LEU A 27 0.17 9.52 35.84
C LEU A 27 1.47 8.71 35.67
N PHE A 28 2.54 9.48 35.45
CA PHE A 28 3.93 9.16 35.76
C PHE A 28 4.06 8.41 37.10
N GLY A 29 4.10 7.08 37.02
CA GLY A 29 4.45 6.18 38.10
C GLY A 29 5.61 5.30 37.65
N ARG A 30 6.68 5.28 38.44
CA ARG A 30 7.87 4.43 38.25
C ARG A 30 7.41 2.98 38.02
N MET A 31 7.63 2.42 36.83
CA MET A 31 7.19 1.05 36.51
C MET A 31 7.86 0.01 37.43
N PRO A 32 7.09 -0.89 38.07
CA PRO A 32 7.64 -2.05 38.76
C PRO A 32 8.31 -3.00 37.76
N ARG A 33 9.50 -3.50 38.11
CA ARG A 33 10.20 -4.53 37.32
C ARG A 33 9.60 -5.90 37.62
N GLY A 34 8.54 -6.25 36.89
CA GLY A 34 8.00 -7.60 36.85
C GLY A 34 7.08 -7.71 35.64
N LYS A 35 7.63 -8.07 34.48
CA LYS A 35 6.86 -8.11 33.23
C LYS A 35 5.89 -9.29 33.28
N THR A 36 4.59 -8.99 33.22
CA THR A 36 3.56 -10.02 33.01
C THR A 36 3.39 -10.27 31.50
N VAL A 37 3.07 -11.50 31.10
CA VAL A 37 2.88 -11.90 29.69
C VAL A 37 1.93 -10.98 28.91
N LYS A 38 0.97 -10.36 29.62
CA LYS A 38 0.00 -9.41 29.06
C LYS A 38 0.64 -8.06 28.67
N GLU A 39 1.58 -7.55 29.45
CA GLU A 39 2.25 -6.26 29.16
C GLU A 39 3.16 -6.34 27.94
N ASP A 40 3.82 -7.49 27.72
CA ASP A 40 4.64 -7.69 26.53
C ASP A 40 3.75 -7.81 25.27
N GLN A 41 2.58 -8.45 25.37
CA GLN A 41 1.61 -8.51 24.27
C GLN A 41 1.07 -7.12 23.88
N ASP A 42 0.69 -6.29 24.87
CA ASP A 42 0.17 -4.94 24.62
C ASP A 42 1.23 -4.01 23.99
N ARG A 43 2.49 -4.18 24.38
CA ARG A 43 3.63 -3.45 23.77
C ARG A 43 3.85 -3.82 22.31
N HIS A 44 3.74 -5.11 21.96
CA HIS A 44 3.88 -5.56 20.57
C HIS A 44 2.78 -4.97 19.68
N VAL A 45 1.53 -4.98 20.14
CA VAL A 45 0.39 -4.37 19.41
C VAL A 45 0.62 -2.88 19.15
N PHE A 46 1.12 -2.14 20.14
CA PHE A 46 1.42 -0.73 19.98
C PHE A 46 2.55 -0.48 18.97
N ILE A 47 3.64 -1.24 19.06
CA ILE A 47 4.77 -1.11 18.13
C ILE A 47 4.35 -1.48 16.71
N ASP A 48 3.50 -2.49 16.54
CA ASP A 48 2.95 -2.88 15.24
C ASP A 48 2.14 -1.73 14.63
N ALA A 49 1.21 -1.14 15.40
CA ALA A 49 0.39 -0.02 14.93
C ALA A 49 1.23 1.19 14.52
N VAL A 50 2.23 1.56 15.32
CA VAL A 50 3.14 2.67 15.01
C VAL A 50 4.01 2.36 13.80
N SER A 51 4.52 1.14 13.67
CA SER A 51 5.33 0.70 12.52
C SER A 51 4.53 0.77 11.23
N TRP A 52 3.25 0.38 11.27
CA TRP A 52 2.35 0.43 10.11
C TRP A 52 2.00 1.86 9.71
N GLN A 53 1.68 2.71 10.70
CA GLN A 53 1.42 4.13 10.47
C GLN A 53 2.65 4.82 9.88
N LEU A 54 3.84 4.56 10.43
CA LEU A 54 5.09 5.10 9.92
C LEU A 54 5.32 4.70 8.46
N ALA A 55 5.18 3.42 8.12
CA ALA A 55 5.32 2.96 6.73
C ALA A 55 4.31 3.63 5.78
N THR A 56 3.09 3.86 6.25
CA THR A 56 2.05 4.55 5.48
C THR A 56 2.40 6.03 5.27
N CYS A 57 2.86 6.74 6.30
CA CYS A 57 3.34 8.12 6.19
C CYS A 57 4.53 8.24 5.24
N LEU A 58 5.47 7.29 5.29
CA LEU A 58 6.64 7.26 4.41
C LEU A 58 6.23 7.02 2.94
N ARG A 59 5.26 6.14 2.68
CA ARG A 59 4.70 5.94 1.33
C ARG A 59 4.17 7.24 0.73
N TYR A 60 3.34 7.96 1.48
CA TYR A 60 2.62 9.14 1.00
C TYR A 60 3.37 10.47 1.25
N SER A 61 4.60 10.41 1.75
CA SER A 61 5.47 11.59 1.79
C SER A 61 5.88 12.03 0.39
N MET A 62 6.16 13.32 0.22
CA MET A 62 6.61 13.91 -1.04
C MET A 62 7.93 14.65 -0.77
N PRO A 63 9.09 14.17 -1.28
CA PRO A 63 9.27 12.96 -2.09
C PRO A 63 8.96 11.66 -1.32
N THR A 64 8.67 10.55 -2.01
CA THR A 64 8.38 9.28 -1.33
C THR A 64 9.61 8.75 -0.60
N ARG A 65 9.43 8.40 0.69
CA ARG A 65 10.49 7.88 1.58
C ARG A 65 10.27 6.42 1.95
N ILE A 66 9.50 5.68 1.14
CA ILE A 66 9.14 4.29 1.43
C ILE A 66 10.35 3.37 1.64
N ALA A 67 11.52 3.68 1.06
CA ALA A 67 12.77 2.96 1.30
C ALA A 67 13.18 2.92 2.77
N GLU A 68 12.85 3.97 3.55
CA GLU A 68 13.17 4.04 4.98
C GLU A 68 12.28 3.10 5.82
N ALA A 69 11.18 2.60 5.25
CA ALA A 69 10.24 1.73 5.95
C ALA A 69 10.70 0.27 6.04
N VAL A 70 11.87 -0.10 5.48
CA VAL A 70 12.34 -1.51 5.48
C VAL A 70 12.40 -2.10 6.89
N ALA A 71 13.00 -1.39 7.85
CA ALA A 71 13.12 -1.88 9.22
C ALA A 71 11.75 -2.09 9.91
N PRO A 72 10.84 -1.09 9.97
CA PRO A 72 9.52 -1.29 10.59
C PRO A 72 8.66 -2.34 9.87
N LEU A 73 8.74 -2.43 8.53
CA LEU A 73 8.00 -3.44 7.77
C LEU A 73 8.57 -4.85 7.95
N THR A 74 9.89 -4.99 8.08
CA THR A 74 10.52 -6.29 8.41
C THR A 74 10.08 -6.74 9.79
N PHE A 75 10.09 -5.84 10.78
CA PHE A 75 9.59 -6.14 12.13
C PHE A 75 8.14 -6.64 12.10
N LEU A 76 7.25 -5.91 11.42
CA LEU A 76 5.83 -6.27 11.28
C LEU A 76 5.62 -7.64 10.65
N THR A 77 6.25 -7.89 9.50
CA THR A 77 6.09 -9.14 8.76
C THR A 77 6.66 -10.33 9.53
N GLU A 78 7.79 -10.16 10.22
CA GLU A 78 8.36 -11.20 11.08
C GLU A 78 7.50 -11.46 12.32
N ALA A 79 7.02 -10.42 13.00
CA ALA A 79 6.15 -10.55 14.16
C ALA A 79 4.88 -11.33 13.78
N HIS A 80 4.23 -10.94 12.68
CA HIS A 80 3.07 -11.65 12.15
C HIS A 80 3.39 -13.13 11.85
N ARG A 81 4.53 -13.41 11.21
CA ARG A 81 4.96 -14.77 10.90
C ARG A 81 5.18 -15.61 12.17
N ARG A 82 5.76 -15.03 13.22
CA ARG A 82 5.98 -15.71 14.51
C ARG A 82 4.65 -16.04 15.20
N ILE A 83 3.72 -15.08 15.25
CA ILE A 83 2.39 -15.26 15.85
C ILE A 83 1.62 -16.38 15.13
N HIS A 84 1.70 -16.42 13.80
CA HIS A 84 0.98 -17.39 12.98
C HIS A 84 1.79 -18.64 12.63
N LYS A 85 2.96 -18.87 13.28
CA LYS A 85 3.85 -20.03 13.03
C LYS A 85 4.15 -20.25 11.53
N GLY A 86 4.25 -19.18 10.75
CA GLY A 86 4.48 -19.23 9.30
C GLY A 86 3.30 -19.69 8.45
N THR A 87 2.13 -19.97 9.03
CA THR A 87 0.96 -20.48 8.29
C THR A 87 0.18 -19.40 7.53
N LYS A 88 0.39 -18.12 7.89
CA LYS A 88 -0.27 -16.97 7.25
C LYS A 88 0.73 -15.86 6.97
N VAL A 89 0.64 -15.31 5.77
CA VAL A 89 1.37 -14.11 5.35
C VAL A 89 0.41 -12.93 5.42
N ASP A 90 0.81 -11.86 6.12
CA ASP A 90 0.10 -10.60 6.02
C ASP A 90 0.50 -9.92 4.71
N VAL A 91 -0.35 -10.08 3.69
CA VAL A 91 -0.02 -9.69 2.32
C VAL A 91 0.24 -8.20 2.21
N VAL A 92 -0.53 -7.35 2.90
CA VAL A 92 -0.43 -5.90 2.70
C VAL A 92 0.92 -5.33 3.19
N PRO A 93 1.36 -5.57 4.44
CA PRO A 93 2.70 -5.18 4.89
C PRO A 93 3.82 -5.84 4.08
N THR A 94 3.61 -7.08 3.62
CA THR A 94 4.61 -7.78 2.78
C THR A 94 4.76 -7.11 1.41
N LEU A 95 3.67 -6.65 0.78
CA LEU A 95 3.74 -5.86 -0.45
C LEU A 95 4.47 -4.53 -0.22
N TYR A 96 4.18 -3.84 0.88
CA TYR A 96 4.89 -2.60 1.26
C TYR A 96 6.39 -2.86 1.45
N LEU A 97 6.77 -3.98 2.07
CA LEU A 97 8.17 -4.36 2.25
C LEU A 97 8.86 -4.62 0.90
N GLY A 98 8.18 -5.32 -0.02
CA GLY A 98 8.67 -5.53 -1.38
C GLY A 98 8.93 -4.20 -2.10
N VAL A 99 8.01 -3.24 -1.98
CA VAL A 99 8.20 -1.90 -2.54
C VAL A 99 9.38 -1.18 -1.90
N ALA A 100 9.46 -1.17 -0.57
CA ALA A 100 10.56 -0.51 0.17
C ALA A 100 11.93 -1.05 -0.26
N LEU A 101 12.07 -2.38 -0.37
CA LEU A 101 13.30 -3.03 -0.83
C LEU A 101 13.61 -2.70 -2.29
N SER A 102 12.60 -2.63 -3.18
CA SER A 102 12.79 -2.30 -4.60
C SER A 102 13.33 -0.88 -4.88
N ARG A 103 13.41 -0.05 -3.84
CA ARG A 103 13.97 1.31 -3.89
C ARG A 103 15.43 1.36 -3.46
N ILE A 104 15.98 0.25 -2.96
CA ILE A 104 17.35 0.17 -2.47
C ILE A 104 18.18 -0.62 -3.50
N GLU A 105 19.24 0.00 -4.00
CA GLU A 105 20.18 -0.64 -4.92
C GLU A 105 20.86 -1.85 -4.25
N GLY A 106 20.87 -2.99 -4.93
CA GLY A 106 21.43 -4.25 -4.42
C GLY A 106 20.45 -5.13 -3.63
N GLU A 107 19.23 -4.67 -3.36
CA GLU A 107 18.19 -5.44 -2.67
C GLU A 107 17.14 -6.04 -3.64
N GLU A 108 17.37 -5.99 -4.96
CA GLU A 108 16.37 -6.31 -5.98
C GLU A 108 15.90 -7.77 -5.92
N GLU A 109 16.80 -8.72 -5.69
CA GLU A 109 16.44 -10.14 -5.55
C GLU A 109 15.64 -10.42 -4.28
N ARG A 110 15.97 -9.71 -3.18
CA ARG A 110 15.19 -9.81 -1.94
C ARG A 110 13.81 -9.21 -2.12
N ALA A 111 13.72 -8.03 -2.75
CA ALA A 111 12.47 -7.40 -3.12
C ALA A 111 11.60 -8.32 -3.98
N LEU A 112 12.19 -8.95 -5.01
CA LEU A 112 11.51 -9.89 -5.88
C LEU A 112 10.96 -11.10 -5.11
N LYS A 113 11.77 -11.69 -4.22
CA LYS A 113 11.32 -12.79 -3.36
C LYS A 113 10.15 -12.36 -2.48
N THR A 114 10.24 -11.18 -1.87
CA THR A 114 9.18 -10.62 -1.02
C THR A 114 7.89 -10.36 -1.81
N PHE A 115 7.97 -9.82 -3.03
CA PHE A 115 6.81 -9.67 -3.90
C PHE A 115 6.16 -11.00 -4.24
N LYS A 116 6.96 -12.00 -4.64
CA LYS A 116 6.46 -13.35 -4.96
C LYS A 116 5.75 -13.97 -3.77
N GLU A 117 6.35 -13.92 -2.58
CA GLU A 117 5.74 -14.42 -1.35
C GLU A 117 4.38 -13.76 -1.09
N ALA A 118 4.27 -12.43 -1.24
CA ALA A 118 3.01 -11.73 -1.07
C ALA A 118 1.96 -12.14 -2.13
N PHE A 119 2.35 -12.24 -3.40
CA PHE A 119 1.44 -12.57 -4.49
C PHE A 119 0.95 -14.02 -4.45
N ASP A 120 1.83 -14.97 -4.10
CA ASP A 120 1.49 -16.38 -3.96
C ASP A 120 0.47 -16.61 -2.82
N ASN A 121 0.50 -15.75 -1.80
CA ASN A 121 -0.39 -15.82 -0.63
C ASN A 121 -1.66 -14.97 -0.74
N LEU A 122 -1.96 -14.36 -1.91
CA LEU A 122 -3.16 -13.53 -2.08
C LEU A 122 -4.46 -14.25 -1.70
N HIS A 123 -4.55 -15.55 -2.02
CA HIS A 123 -5.71 -16.39 -1.74
C HIS A 123 -5.98 -16.60 -0.23
N THR A 124 -4.97 -16.38 0.61
CA THR A 124 -5.06 -16.57 2.07
C THR A 124 -5.45 -15.29 2.82
N SER A 125 -5.42 -14.14 2.13
CA SER A 125 -5.64 -12.83 2.74
C SER A 125 -7.09 -12.40 2.57
N SER A 126 -7.67 -11.86 3.65
CA SER A 126 -8.96 -11.17 3.59
C SER A 126 -8.82 -9.92 2.71
N GLN A 127 -9.55 -9.88 1.59
CA GLN A 127 -9.66 -8.77 0.62
C GLN A 127 -8.52 -7.74 0.68
N VAL A 128 -7.44 -7.98 -0.06
CA VAL A 128 -6.37 -7.00 -0.23
C VAL A 128 -6.90 -5.82 -1.06
N PRO A 129 -6.76 -4.56 -0.58
CA PRO A 129 -7.21 -3.40 -1.33
C PRO A 129 -6.52 -3.32 -2.69
N ALA A 130 -7.31 -3.17 -3.75
CA ALA A 130 -6.83 -3.15 -5.12
C ALA A 130 -5.69 -2.16 -5.36
N LYS A 131 -5.83 -0.95 -4.77
CA LYS A 131 -4.85 0.12 -4.85
C LYS A 131 -3.45 -0.31 -4.40
N ASN A 132 -3.38 -1.19 -3.40
CA ASN A 132 -2.10 -1.70 -2.90
C ASN A 132 -1.50 -2.73 -3.86
N LEU A 133 -2.33 -3.57 -4.48
CA LEU A 133 -1.89 -4.54 -5.49
C LEU A 133 -1.34 -3.86 -6.73
N ILE A 134 -2.09 -2.90 -7.26
CA ILE A 134 -1.72 -2.14 -8.46
C ILE A 134 -0.42 -1.37 -8.21
N TRP A 135 -0.33 -0.65 -7.08
CA TRP A 135 0.88 0.06 -6.68
C TRP A 135 2.09 -0.86 -6.52
N ALA A 136 1.93 -2.02 -5.87
CA ALA A 136 3.01 -2.98 -5.68
C ALA A 136 3.48 -3.59 -7.01
N ARG A 137 2.56 -3.94 -7.92
CA ARG A 137 2.90 -4.47 -9.25
C ARG A 137 3.61 -3.42 -10.11
N ALA A 138 3.22 -2.15 -10.04
CA ALA A 138 3.91 -1.06 -10.72
C ALA A 138 5.37 -0.91 -10.28
N ASN A 139 5.61 -1.01 -8.98
CA ASN A 139 6.94 -0.98 -8.39
C ASN A 139 7.77 -2.20 -8.80
N MET A 140 7.17 -3.38 -8.76
CA MET A 140 7.80 -4.61 -9.22
C MET A 140 8.16 -4.55 -10.70
N ALA A 141 7.27 -4.05 -11.57
CA ALA A 141 7.53 -3.88 -12.99
C ALA A 141 8.73 -2.95 -13.25
N ARG A 142 8.75 -1.78 -12.59
CA ARG A 142 9.86 -0.83 -12.69
C ARG A 142 11.20 -1.48 -12.27
N MET A 143 11.22 -2.17 -11.13
CA MET A 143 12.40 -2.88 -10.64
C MET A 143 12.87 -3.95 -11.65
N LEU A 144 11.94 -4.77 -12.16
CA LEU A 144 12.26 -5.81 -13.14
C LEU A 144 12.86 -5.22 -14.43
N ARG A 145 12.38 -4.05 -14.89
CA ARG A 145 13.01 -3.33 -16.00
C ARG A 145 14.43 -2.89 -15.67
N GLY A 146 14.66 -2.37 -14.47
CA GLY A 146 16.00 -2.02 -13.97
C GLY A 146 16.95 -3.22 -13.96
N MET A 147 16.43 -4.43 -13.67
CA MET A 147 17.17 -5.69 -13.73
C MET A 147 17.32 -6.27 -15.16
N GLY A 148 16.81 -5.62 -16.20
CA GLY A 148 16.80 -6.14 -17.57
C GLY A 148 15.77 -7.24 -17.85
N ARG A 149 14.87 -7.54 -16.91
CA ARG A 149 13.85 -8.61 -16.98
C ARG A 149 12.54 -8.10 -17.62
N ASN A 150 12.66 -7.57 -18.83
CA ASN A 150 11.57 -6.88 -19.52
C ASN A 150 10.31 -7.74 -19.74
N ALA A 151 10.46 -9.02 -20.05
CA ALA A 151 9.32 -9.92 -20.25
C ALA A 151 8.48 -10.09 -18.98
N GLU A 152 9.14 -10.24 -17.82
CA GLU A 152 8.46 -10.35 -16.53
C GLU A 152 7.83 -9.02 -16.09
N ALA A 153 8.51 -7.90 -16.36
CA ALA A 153 7.95 -6.57 -16.12
C ALA A 153 6.64 -6.39 -16.89
N SER A 154 6.63 -6.75 -18.18
CA SER A 154 5.41 -6.69 -19.00
C SER A 154 4.30 -7.58 -18.48
N ILE A 155 4.60 -8.76 -17.91
CA ILE A 155 3.57 -9.59 -17.25
C ILE A 155 2.95 -8.85 -16.06
N GLN A 156 3.75 -8.16 -15.24
CA GLN A 156 3.22 -7.40 -14.11
C GLN A 156 2.37 -6.21 -14.55
N GLU A 157 2.84 -5.45 -15.54
CA GLU A 157 2.07 -4.35 -16.15
C GLU A 157 0.76 -4.85 -16.72
N ARG A 158 0.81 -6.00 -17.40
CA ARG A 158 -0.34 -6.70 -17.95
C ARG A 158 -1.34 -7.07 -16.84
N LEU A 159 -0.89 -7.66 -15.73
CA LEU A 159 -1.74 -7.98 -14.57
C LEU A 159 -2.26 -6.74 -13.84
N THR A 160 -1.61 -5.58 -14.02
CA THR A 160 -2.02 -4.31 -13.44
C THR A 160 -3.05 -3.57 -14.31
N SER A 161 -2.88 -3.65 -15.63
CA SER A 161 -3.70 -2.98 -16.66
C SER A 161 -4.90 -3.81 -17.13
N LEU A 162 -4.79 -5.13 -17.17
CA LEU A 162 -5.81 -5.97 -17.78
C LEU A 162 -6.96 -6.27 -16.83
N ARG A 163 -8.05 -5.59 -17.16
CA ARG A 163 -9.35 -6.19 -17.48
C ARG A 163 -10.20 -6.71 -16.32
N GLU A 164 -9.64 -7.14 -15.20
CA GLU A 164 -10.44 -7.70 -14.10
C GLU A 164 -10.68 -6.73 -12.96
N TRP A 165 -9.78 -5.79 -12.69
CA TRP A 165 -9.92 -4.91 -11.52
C TRP A 165 -10.40 -3.52 -11.89
N ILE A 166 -9.67 -2.80 -12.77
CA ILE A 166 -10.01 -1.44 -13.18
C ILE A 166 -11.32 -1.43 -14.00
N VAL A 167 -11.48 -2.38 -14.92
CA VAL A 167 -12.68 -2.45 -15.78
C VAL A 167 -13.92 -2.93 -15.02
N ASN A 168 -13.78 -3.91 -14.10
CA ASN A 168 -14.94 -4.44 -13.37
C ASN A 168 -15.31 -3.62 -12.12
N ASN A 169 -14.44 -2.74 -11.62
CA ASN A 169 -14.70 -1.91 -10.44
C ASN A 169 -14.60 -0.40 -10.77
N SER A 170 -15.14 0.00 -11.92
CA SER A 170 -15.03 1.38 -12.46
C SER A 170 -15.43 2.51 -11.48
N LEU A 171 -16.21 2.22 -10.44
CA LEU A 171 -16.65 3.19 -9.44
C LEU A 171 -15.59 3.49 -8.35
N ASP A 172 -14.58 2.64 -8.18
CA ASP A 172 -13.49 2.84 -7.21
C ASP A 172 -12.20 3.36 -7.86
N PHE A 173 -12.24 3.57 -9.18
CA PHE A 173 -11.07 3.71 -10.04
C PHE A 173 -11.16 4.93 -10.95
N PHE A 174 -11.44 6.09 -10.35
CA PHE A 174 -11.35 7.37 -11.05
C PHE A 174 -9.90 7.68 -11.47
N PRO A 175 -9.69 8.41 -12.58
CA PRO A 175 -8.36 8.72 -13.07
C PRO A 175 -7.45 9.36 -12.02
N ASN A 176 -7.96 10.31 -11.24
CA ASN A 176 -7.21 10.97 -10.16
C ASN A 176 -6.85 10.00 -9.01
N VAL A 177 -7.77 9.12 -8.61
CA VAL A 177 -7.54 8.13 -7.55
C VAL A 177 -6.47 7.14 -7.95
N ILE A 178 -6.54 6.62 -9.18
CA ILE A 178 -5.52 5.71 -9.72
C ILE A 178 -4.18 6.41 -9.85
N THR A 179 -4.17 7.62 -10.43
CA THR A 179 -2.93 8.38 -10.62
C THR A 179 -2.26 8.60 -9.27
N ASN A 180 -2.97 9.06 -8.26
CA ASN A 180 -2.41 9.28 -6.91
C ASN A 180 -2.01 7.98 -6.19
N ALA A 181 -2.61 6.84 -6.53
CA ALA A 181 -2.29 5.56 -5.90
C ALA A 181 -1.03 4.91 -6.48
N ILE A 182 -0.77 5.10 -7.78
CA ILE A 182 0.32 4.44 -8.51
C ILE A 182 1.47 5.40 -8.80
N ALA A 183 1.16 6.63 -9.22
CA ALA A 183 2.16 7.63 -9.57
C ALA A 183 2.83 8.17 -8.32
N ASP A 184 4.15 8.17 -8.32
CA ASP A 184 4.96 8.87 -7.34
C ASP A 184 5.82 9.93 -8.01
N ASP A 185 6.52 10.71 -7.18
CA ASP A 185 7.38 11.82 -7.56
C ASP A 185 8.53 11.44 -8.49
N ILE A 186 8.85 10.14 -8.61
CA ILE A 186 9.91 9.60 -9.47
C ILE A 186 9.38 8.88 -10.70
N GLY A 187 8.10 9.08 -11.05
CA GLY A 187 7.51 8.60 -12.30
C GLY A 187 7.18 7.10 -12.30
N THR A 188 7.15 6.45 -11.13
CA THR A 188 6.67 5.07 -11.02
C THR A 188 5.22 5.01 -11.47
N GLY A 189 4.82 3.95 -12.18
CA GLY A 189 3.43 3.82 -12.64
C GLY A 189 3.06 4.62 -13.89
N ALA A 190 3.85 5.59 -14.34
CA ALA A 190 3.60 6.31 -15.60
C ALA A 190 3.43 5.33 -16.79
N HIS A 191 4.32 4.33 -16.87
CA HIS A 191 4.26 3.26 -17.85
C HIS A 191 2.98 2.40 -17.81
N ILE A 192 2.26 2.37 -16.68
CA ILE A 192 0.94 1.73 -16.56
C ILE A 192 -0.16 2.68 -16.99
N LEU A 193 -0.08 3.96 -16.60
CA LEU A 193 -1.04 4.99 -16.98
C LEU A 193 -1.06 5.22 -18.50
N ASP A 194 0.10 5.08 -19.15
CA ASP A 194 0.26 5.22 -20.60
C ASP A 194 -0.20 3.96 -21.39
N HIS A 195 -0.64 2.91 -20.72
CA HIS A 195 -1.10 1.70 -21.40
C HIS A 195 -2.41 1.98 -22.15
N ARG A 196 -2.51 1.50 -23.41
CA ARG A 196 -3.67 1.74 -24.30
C ARG A 196 -5.02 1.45 -23.64
N ASP A 197 -5.10 0.36 -22.87
CA ASP A 197 -6.34 -0.04 -22.19
C ASP A 197 -6.72 0.91 -21.03
N VAL A 198 -5.73 1.44 -20.30
CA VAL A 198 -5.95 2.41 -19.21
C VAL A 198 -6.38 3.75 -19.79
N ILE A 199 -5.73 4.20 -20.87
CA ILE A 199 -6.14 5.38 -21.63
C ILE A 199 -7.57 5.23 -22.15
N ALA A 200 -7.90 4.08 -22.75
CA ALA A 200 -9.24 3.81 -23.24
C ALA A 200 -10.27 3.83 -22.09
N HIS A 201 -9.94 3.29 -20.92
CA HIS A 201 -10.80 3.36 -19.74
C HIS A 201 -11.00 4.79 -19.25
N PHE A 202 -9.91 5.55 -19.08
CA PHE A 202 -9.95 6.94 -18.63
C PHE A 202 -10.70 7.86 -19.60
N SER A 203 -10.65 7.58 -20.91
CA SER A 203 -11.38 8.35 -21.92
C SER A 203 -12.90 8.31 -21.77
N ARG A 204 -13.44 7.35 -21.01
CA ARG A 204 -14.88 7.26 -20.67
C ARG A 204 -15.29 8.23 -19.56
N PHE A 205 -14.32 8.76 -18.82
CA PHE A 205 -14.54 9.73 -17.76
C PHE A 205 -14.36 11.15 -18.30
N ARG A 206 -15.32 12.02 -18.01
CA ARG A 206 -15.20 13.47 -18.24
C ARG A 206 -15.26 14.19 -16.90
N GLU A 207 -14.23 14.95 -16.57
CA GLU A 207 -14.20 15.76 -15.36
C GLU A 207 -15.16 16.95 -15.49
N LEU A 208 -16.02 17.15 -14.49
CA LEU A 208 -16.91 18.32 -14.39
C LEU A 208 -16.39 19.33 -13.37
N GLY A 209 -15.61 18.86 -12.39
CA GLY A 209 -15.04 19.64 -11.31
C GLY A 209 -14.35 18.74 -10.29
N PRO A 210 -13.81 19.30 -9.19
CA PRO A 210 -13.12 18.52 -8.17
C PRO A 210 -14.04 17.41 -7.62
N ASN A 211 -13.59 16.16 -7.71
CA ASN A 211 -14.33 14.96 -7.27
C ASN A 211 -15.68 14.72 -8.00
N GLN A 212 -15.89 15.32 -9.18
CA GLN A 212 -17.10 15.16 -9.97
C GLN A 212 -16.76 14.68 -11.38
N TRP A 213 -17.23 13.49 -11.73
CA TRP A 213 -16.96 12.86 -13.01
C TRP A 213 -18.24 12.48 -13.72
N VAL A 214 -18.22 12.46 -15.05
CA VAL A 214 -19.24 11.84 -15.88
C VAL A 214 -18.66 10.57 -16.46
N LEU A 215 -19.30 9.44 -16.18
CA LEU A 215 -19.01 8.15 -16.78
C LEU A 215 -20.18 7.76 -17.69
N ASP A 216 -19.94 7.66 -18.99
CA ASP A 216 -20.93 7.26 -20.00
C ASP A 216 -22.27 8.06 -19.89
N GLY A 217 -22.17 9.37 -19.61
CA GLY A 217 -23.33 10.26 -19.48
C GLY A 217 -24.00 10.31 -18.11
N LYS A 218 -23.49 9.58 -17.11
CA LYS A 218 -23.98 9.62 -15.72
C LYS A 218 -22.99 10.36 -14.82
N ILE A 219 -23.50 11.25 -13.98
CA ILE A 219 -22.68 11.93 -12.96
C ILE A 219 -22.34 10.93 -11.86
N VAL A 220 -21.05 10.84 -11.53
CA VAL A 220 -20.49 10.02 -10.47
C VAL A 220 -19.64 10.92 -9.58
N LEU A 221 -19.89 10.85 -8.27
CA LEU A 221 -19.14 11.61 -7.27
C LEU A 221 -18.08 10.70 -6.66
N THR A 222 -16.85 11.21 -6.53
CA THR A 222 -15.82 10.53 -5.74
C THR A 222 -15.95 10.97 -4.29
N LYS A 223 -15.87 10.03 -3.35
CA LYS A 223 -15.80 10.36 -1.92
C LYS A 223 -14.48 11.03 -1.55
#